data_AF-A0A833RP66-F1
#
_entry.id   AF-A0A833RP66-F1
#
_cell.length_a   1.000
_cell.length_b   1.000
_cell.length_c   1.000
_cell.angle_alpha   90.00
_cell.angle_beta   90.00
_cell.angle_gamma   90.00
#
_symmetry.space_group_name_H-M   'P 1'
#
loop_
_entity.id
_entity.type
_entity.pdbx_description
1 polymer ?
#
loop_
_entity_poly.entity_id
_entity_poly.type
_entity_poly.pdbx_seq_one_letter_code
_entity_poly.pdbx_strand_id
1 'polypeptide(L)'
;MFVRGYYPYDITVSPNYELTMIGQAIAGAYSASIYSSVDSFVAMLILHACGQISNLKNDLREIHSNDKIDLQTKLKKIVEKHNYINRFAETVENCFNIMLLIQMLGCTVQLCFQAFQTIMVRKNSYFSLNLRLHERRMLQNNSSPSA
;
A
#
# COMPACT_ATOMS: atom_id res chain seq x y z
N MET A 1 7.42 -6.65 -22.24
CA MET A 1 7.41 -5.24 -21.81
C MET A 1 6.31 -5.05 -20.76
N PHE A 2 6.67 -4.66 -19.54
CA PHE A 2 5.76 -4.59 -18.39
C PHE A 2 4.93 -3.30 -18.35
N VAL A 3 5.51 -2.19 -18.81
CA VAL A 3 4.85 -0.89 -18.90
C VAL A 3 5.01 -0.36 -20.32
N ARG A 4 3.92 0.10 -20.94
CA ARG A 4 3.99 0.77 -22.24
C ARG A 4 4.37 2.23 -22.03
N GLY A 5 5.47 2.63 -22.66
CA GLY A 5 5.97 4.00 -22.65
C GLY A 5 6.64 4.32 -23.98
N TYR A 6 6.79 5.60 -24.28
CA TYR A 6 7.51 6.06 -25.45
C TYR A 6 9.03 6.03 -25.17
N TYR A 7 9.78 5.33 -26.01
CA TYR A 7 11.25 5.26 -25.94
C TYR A 7 11.83 5.87 -27.21
N PRO A 8 12.82 6.79 -27.11
CA PRO A 8 13.41 7.47 -28.27
C PRO A 8 14.39 6.59 -29.09
N TYR A 9 14.47 5.29 -28.78
CA TYR A 9 15.33 4.30 -29.45
C TYR A 9 14.53 3.05 -29.80
N ASP A 10 14.96 2.28 -30.81
CA ASP A 10 14.29 1.05 -31.23
C ASP A 10 14.40 -0.05 -30.16
N ILE A 11 13.31 -0.23 -29.41
CA ILE A 11 13.12 -1.28 -28.41
C ILE A 11 12.72 -2.63 -29.02
N THR A 12 12.55 -2.71 -30.34
CA THR A 12 12.14 -3.93 -31.08
C THR A 12 13.33 -4.79 -31.51
N VAL A 13 14.56 -4.26 -31.41
CA VAL A 13 15.80 -4.93 -31.86
C VAL A 13 16.59 -5.42 -30.65
N SER A 14 17.05 -6.69 -30.69
CA SER A 14 17.99 -7.22 -29.70
C SER A 14 19.37 -6.60 -29.91
N PRO A 15 20.08 -6.11 -28.86
CA PRO A 15 19.90 -6.38 -27.42
C PRO A 15 19.11 -5.32 -26.63
N ASN A 16 18.70 -4.21 -27.26
CA ASN A 16 18.04 -3.09 -26.58
C ASN A 16 16.74 -3.52 -25.87
N TYR A 17 15.98 -4.44 -26.47
CA TYR A 17 14.77 -5.01 -25.87
C TYR A 17 15.03 -5.63 -24.49
N GLU A 18 16.08 -6.45 -24.37
CA GLU A 18 16.42 -7.14 -23.12
C GLU A 18 16.86 -6.15 -22.04
N LEU A 19 17.64 -5.14 -22.43
CA LEU A 19 18.07 -4.08 -21.53
C LEU A 19 16.89 -3.26 -21.01
N THR A 20 15.95 -2.87 -21.88
CA THR A 20 14.73 -2.16 -21.48
C THR A 20 13.88 -3.03 -20.54
N MET A 21 13.79 -4.34 -20.78
CA MET A 21 13.07 -5.27 -19.91
C MET A 21 13.68 -5.35 -18.51
N ILE A 22 15.00 -5.47 -18.40
CA ILE A 22 15.72 -5.45 -17.10
C ILE A 22 15.53 -4.10 -16.42
N GLY A 23 15.65 -3.00 -17.15
CA GLY A 23 15.42 -1.65 -16.64
C GLY A 23 14.00 -1.46 -16.09
N GLN A 24 12.98 -1.95 -16.80
CA GLN A 24 11.59 -1.93 -16.33
C GLN A 24 11.38 -2.79 -15.08
N ALA A 25 12.00 -3.97 -15.01
CA ALA A 25 11.91 -4.84 -13.84
C ALA A 25 12.54 -4.18 -12.60
N ILE A 26 13.73 -3.60 -12.76
CA ILE A 26 14.42 -2.86 -11.69
C ILE A 26 13.59 -1.66 -11.25
N ALA A 27 13.09 -0.85 -12.19
CA ALA A 27 12.25 0.30 -11.89
C ALA A 27 10.96 -0.10 -11.15
N GLY A 28 10.34 -1.22 -11.54
CA GLY A 28 9.18 -1.78 -10.86
C GLY A 28 9.48 -2.27 -9.44
N ALA A 29 10.63 -2.91 -9.24
CA ALA A 29 11.07 -3.30 -7.90
C ALA A 29 11.31 -2.07 -7.02
N TYR A 30 12.01 -1.06 -7.52
CA TYR A 30 12.25 0.18 -6.80
C TYR A 30 10.96 0.92 -6.44
N SER A 31 10.00 1.03 -7.36
CA SER A 31 8.73 1.71 -7.08
C SER A 31 7.93 0.98 -6.01
N ALA A 32 7.87 -0.36 -6.05
CA ALA A 32 7.25 -1.17 -5.01
C ALA A 32 7.95 -1.02 -3.64
N SER A 33 9.29 -0.98 -3.63
CA SER A 33 10.06 -0.74 -2.42
C SER A 33 9.82 0.65 -1.84
N ILE A 34 9.80 1.69 -2.66
CA ILE A 34 9.51 3.06 -2.21
C ILE A 34 8.11 3.13 -1.58
N TYR A 35 7.10 2.58 -2.26
CA TYR A 35 5.72 2.61 -1.78
C TYR A 35 5.57 1.89 -0.43
N SER A 36 6.08 0.66 -0.33
CA SER A 36 6.05 -0.12 0.91
C SER A 36 6.89 0.49 2.04
N SER A 37 7.98 1.20 1.71
CA SER A 37 8.81 1.90 2.70
C SER A 37 8.07 3.06 3.34
N VAL A 38 7.30 3.84 2.56
CA VAL A 38 6.48 4.93 3.09
C VAL A 38 5.47 4.38 4.10
N ASP A 39 4.70 3.36 3.71
CA ASP A 39 3.71 2.73 4.60
C ASP A 39 4.37 2.16 5.86
N SER A 40 5.52 1.50 5.72
CA SER A 40 6.27 0.94 6.86
C SER A 40 6.80 2.02 7.80
N PHE A 41 7.23 3.16 7.26
CA PHE A 41 7.70 4.30 8.06
C PHE A 41 6.56 4.88 8.91
N VAL A 42 5.36 5.04 8.33
CA VAL A 42 4.18 5.46 9.09
C VAL A 42 3.88 4.47 10.22
N ALA A 43 3.83 3.17 9.91
CA ALA A 43 3.55 2.13 10.88
C ALA A 43 4.58 2.12 12.02
N MET A 44 5.88 2.27 11.69
CA MET A 44 6.95 2.35 12.67
C MET A 44 6.78 3.53 13.62
N LEU A 45 6.44 4.71 13.12
CA LEU A 45 6.26 5.90 13.96
C LEU A 45 5.06 5.79 14.89
N ILE A 46 3.95 5.23 14.40
CA ILE A 46 2.78 4.92 15.24
C ILE A 46 3.17 3.93 16.33
N LEU A 47 3.86 2.85 15.97
CA LEU A 47 4.33 1.84 16.94
C LEU A 47 5.30 2.45 17.96
N HIS A 48 6.22 3.30 17.53
CA HIS A 48 7.15 4.00 18.42
C HIS A 48 6.41 4.92 19.39
N ALA A 49 5.44 5.71 18.92
CA ALA A 49 4.61 6.56 19.77
C ALA A 49 3.80 5.73 20.78
N CYS A 50 3.12 4.66 20.33
CA CYS A 50 2.40 3.74 21.21
C CYS A 50 3.33 3.07 22.24
N GLY A 51 4.54 2.68 21.84
CA GLY A 51 5.55 2.10 22.72
C GLY A 51 6.01 3.08 23.81
N GLN A 52 6.29 4.34 23.45
CA GLN A 52 6.66 5.39 24.40
C GLN A 52 5.54 5.65 25.43
N ILE A 53 4.28 5.69 24.99
CA ILE A 53 3.11 5.83 25.88
C ILE A 53 2.96 4.61 26.80
N SER A 54 3.15 3.40 26.26
CA SER A 54 3.05 2.17 27.05
C SER A 54 4.14 2.08 28.12
N ASN A 55 5.37 2.49 27.80
CA ASN A 55 6.46 2.53 28.78
C ASN A 55 6.14 3.52 29.90
N LEU A 56 5.64 4.70 29.54
CA LEU A 56 5.21 5.70 30.51
C LEU A 56 4.09 5.17 31.43
N LYS A 57 3.14 4.41 30.87
CA LYS A 57 2.07 3.77 31.65
C LYS A 57 2.65 2.77 32.66
N ASN A 58 3.69 2.01 32.29
CA ASN A 58 4.36 1.10 33.21
C ASN A 58 5.12 1.87 34.30
N ASP A 59 5.87 2.93 33.93
CA ASP A 59 6.56 3.81 34.88
C ASP A 59 5.59 4.39 35.92
N LEU A 60 4.36 4.71 35.49
CA LEU A 60 3.29 5.22 36.36
C LEU A 60 2.68 4.13 37.26
N ARG A 61 2.55 2.89 36.77
CA ARG A 61 2.08 1.75 37.58
C ARG A 61 3.07 1.33 38.66
N GLU A 62 4.37 1.43 38.36
CA GLU A 62 5.45 1.10 39.29
C GLU A 62 5.80 2.25 40.25
N ILE A 63 5.05 3.36 40.20
CA ILE A 63 5.23 4.48 41.11
C ILE A 63 4.75 4.10 42.52
N HIS A 64 5.66 3.52 43.30
CA HIS A 64 5.49 3.30 44.73
C HIS A 64 6.67 3.93 45.46
N SER A 65 6.39 4.87 46.36
CA SER A 65 7.40 5.47 47.24
C SER A 65 6.76 5.90 48.54
N ASN A 66 7.41 5.56 49.65
CA ASN A 66 6.98 5.94 50.99
C ASN A 66 7.23 7.42 51.29
N ASP A 67 8.08 8.08 50.49
CA ASP A 67 8.39 9.49 50.62
C ASP A 67 7.60 10.35 49.61
N LYS A 68 6.97 11.41 50.13
CA LYS A 68 6.06 12.28 49.38
C LYS A 68 6.82 13.15 48.37
N ILE A 69 8.07 13.52 48.69
CA ILE A 69 8.94 14.35 47.84
C ILE A 69 9.46 13.55 46.65
N ASP A 70 9.91 12.30 46.88
CA ASP A 70 10.32 11.39 45.81
C ASP A 70 9.15 11.05 44.85
N LEU A 71 7.96 10.81 45.41
CA LEU A 71 6.76 10.55 44.60
C LEU A 71 6.41 11.73 43.69
N GLN A 72 6.42 12.97 44.21
CA GLN A 72 6.19 14.16 43.37
C GLN A 72 7.27 14.36 42.31
N THR A 73 8.52 14.06 42.62
CA THR A 73 9.64 14.16 41.67
C THR A 73 9.49 13.16 40.53
N LYS A 74 9.11 11.91 40.83
CA LYS A 74 8.83 10.87 39.83
C LYS A 74 7.61 11.23 38.97
N LEU A 75 6.52 11.72 39.58
CA LEU A 75 5.33 12.17 38.87
C LEU A 75 5.66 13.33 37.92
N LYS A 76 6.46 14.30 38.36
CA LYS A 76 6.90 15.42 37.51
C LYS A 76 7.65 14.92 36.28
N LYS A 77 8.60 13.99 36.44
CA LYS A 77 9.33 13.39 35.32
C LYS A 77 8.42 12.65 34.34
N ILE A 78 7.42 11.93 34.84
CA ILE A 78 6.42 11.23 34.03
C ILE A 78 5.59 12.24 33.23
N VAL A 79 5.11 13.32 33.84
CA VAL A 79 4.34 14.37 33.15
C VAL A 79 5.19 15.09 32.11
N GLU A 80 6.46 15.40 32.40
CA GLU A 80 7.38 15.99 31.43
C GLU A 80 7.60 15.05 30.24
N LYS A 81 7.79 13.76 30.48
CA LYS A 81 7.94 12.75 29.43
C LYS A 81 6.66 12.56 28.61
N HIS A 82 5.50 12.55 29.25
CA HIS A 82 4.19 12.55 28.57
C HIS A 82 4.04 13.75 27.64
N ASN A 83 4.36 14.95 28.14
CA ASN A 83 4.24 16.18 27.36
C ASN A 83 5.21 16.18 26.17
N TYR A 84 6.42 15.64 26.34
CA TYR A 84 7.37 15.43 25.25
C TYR A 84 6.81 14.46 24.19
N ILE A 85 6.26 13.32 24.61
CA ILE A 85 5.64 12.35 23.70
C ILE A 85 4.44 12.97 22.98
N ASN A 86 3.62 13.77 23.68
CA ASN A 86 2.49 14.46 23.09
C ASN A 86 2.93 15.46 22.02
N ARG A 87 3.98 16.25 22.28
CA ARG A 87 4.57 17.16 21.28
C ARG A 87 5.17 16.41 20.08
N PHE A 88 5.82 15.28 20.33
CA PHE A 88 6.31 14.41 19.28
C PHE A 88 5.16 13.86 18.44
N ALA A 89 4.08 13.39 19.08
CA ALA A 89 2.89 12.89 18.42
C ALA A 89 2.20 14.00 17.60
N GLU A 90 2.09 15.23 18.11
CA GLU A 90 1.54 16.37 17.38
C GLU A 90 2.38 16.74 16.15
N THR A 91 3.71 16.64 16.26
CA THR A 91 4.63 16.84 15.12
C THR A 91 4.47 15.75 14.07
N VAL A 92 4.38 14.48 14.50
CA VAL A 92 4.10 13.34 13.64
C VAL A 92 2.72 13.54 13.00
N GLU A 93 1.67 13.74 13.77
CA GLU A 93 0.32 13.95 13.26
C GLU A 93 0.27 15.04 12.20
N ASN A 94 0.87 16.22 12.42
CA ASN A 94 0.91 17.27 11.41
C ASN A 94 1.63 16.87 10.11
N CYS A 95 2.75 16.15 10.20
CA CYS A 95 3.47 15.66 9.02
C CYS A 95 2.73 14.52 8.30
N PHE A 96 2.13 13.59 9.04
CA PHE A 96 1.54 12.36 8.51
C PHE A 96 0.07 12.54 8.12
N ASN A 97 -0.67 13.47 8.71
CA ASN A 97 -2.08 13.69 8.44
C ASN A 97 -2.33 13.98 6.94
N ILE A 98 -1.58 14.94 6.37
CA ILE A 98 -1.69 15.26 4.93
C ILE A 98 -1.26 14.06 4.07
N MET A 99 -0.19 13.38 4.44
CA MET A 99 0.29 12.22 3.69
C MET A 99 -0.73 11.07 3.70
N LEU A 100 -1.32 10.76 4.86
CA LEU A 100 -2.36 9.76 5.02
C LEU A 100 -3.62 10.12 4.24
N LEU A 101 -4.01 11.41 4.23
CA LEU A 101 -5.14 11.88 3.43
C LEU A 101 -4.90 11.61 1.93
N ILE A 102 -3.72 11.96 1.43
CA ILE A 102 -3.33 11.72 0.03
C ILE A 102 -3.30 10.21 -0.26
N GLN A 103 -2.74 9.40 0.63
CA GLN A 103 -2.67 7.95 0.50
C GLN A 103 -4.07 7.33 0.46
N MET A 104 -5.00 7.77 1.31
CA MET A 104 -6.38 7.28 1.34
C MET A 104 -7.14 7.64 0.06
N LEU A 105 -7.00 8.87 -0.43
CA LEU A 105 -7.58 9.30 -1.71
C LEU A 105 -6.98 8.51 -2.87
N GLY A 106 -5.66 8.34 -2.90
CA GLY A 106 -4.93 7.56 -3.90
C GLY A 106 -5.40 6.11 -3.95
N CYS A 107 -5.46 5.43 -2.80
CA CYS A 107 -5.96 4.07 -2.67
C CYS A 107 -7.42 3.96 -3.13
N THR A 108 -8.27 4.93 -2.79
CA THR A 108 -9.69 4.93 -3.21
C THR A 108 -9.79 4.98 -4.73
N VAL A 109 -9.11 5.94 -5.37
CA VAL A 109 -9.10 6.08 -6.82
C VAL A 109 -8.53 4.82 -7.48
N GLN A 110 -7.41 4.30 -6.98
CA GLN A 110 -6.79 3.09 -7.49
C GLN A 110 -7.71 1.86 -7.40
N LEU A 111 -8.41 1.68 -6.28
CA LEU A 111 -9.39 0.60 -6.10
C LEU A 111 -10.55 0.74 -7.08
N CYS A 112 -11.07 1.95 -7.30
CA CYS A 112 -12.12 2.19 -8.29
C CYS A 112 -11.67 1.80 -9.70
N PHE A 113 -10.46 2.20 -10.11
CA PHE A 113 -9.90 1.84 -11.41
C PHE A 113 -9.67 0.32 -11.54
N GLN A 114 -9.08 -0.32 -10.53
CA GLN A 114 -8.86 -1.78 -10.53
C GLN A 114 -10.18 -2.56 -10.58
N ALA A 115 -11.21 -2.11 -9.86
CA ALA A 115 -12.53 -2.72 -9.89
C ALA A 115 -13.17 -2.60 -11.29
N PHE A 116 -13.13 -1.41 -11.89
CA PHE A 116 -13.63 -1.19 -13.25
C PHE A 116 -12.91 -2.06 -14.28
N GLN A 117 -11.57 -2.09 -14.25
CA GLN A 117 -10.77 -2.94 -15.15
C GLN A 117 -11.14 -4.41 -14.99
N THR A 118 -11.28 -4.89 -13.75
CA THR A 118 -11.67 -6.27 -13.45
C THR A 118 -13.04 -6.61 -14.03
N ILE A 119 -14.04 -5.74 -13.85
CA ILE A 119 -15.38 -5.91 -14.40
C ILE A 119 -15.35 -5.96 -15.93
N MET A 120 -14.61 -5.05 -16.56
CA MET A 120 -14.46 -4.99 -18.02
C MET A 120 -13.80 -6.25 -18.59
N VAL A 121 -12.72 -6.72 -17.96
CA VAL A 121 -12.04 -7.96 -18.35
C VAL A 121 -12.98 -9.16 -18.21
N ARG A 122 -13.74 -9.25 -17.10
CA ARG A 122 -14.72 -10.33 -16.88
C ARG A 122 -15.79 -10.31 -17.97
N LYS A 123 -16.38 -9.14 -18.27
CA LYS A 123 -17.39 -8.99 -19.33
C LYS A 123 -16.84 -9.41 -20.71
N ASN A 124 -15.62 -9.00 -21.05
CA ASN A 124 -14.97 -9.37 -22.30
C ASN A 124 -14.74 -10.90 -22.39
N SER A 125 -14.28 -11.52 -21.30
CA SER A 125 -14.10 -12.97 -21.23
C SER A 125 -15.41 -13.73 -21.38
N TYR A 126 -16.49 -13.28 -20.73
CA TYR A 126 -17.83 -13.86 -20.90
C TYR A 126 -18.36 -13.72 -22.33
N PHE A 127 -18.15 -12.56 -22.95
CA PHE A 127 -18.56 -12.33 -24.33
C PHE A 127 -17.79 -13.25 -25.30
N SER A 128 -16.46 -13.35 -25.15
CA SER A 128 -15.64 -14.26 -25.96
C SER A 128 -16.07 -15.72 -25.78
N LEU A 129 -16.38 -16.14 -24.55
CA LEU A 129 -16.86 -17.50 -24.28
C LEU A 129 -18.22 -17.77 -24.94
N ASN A 130 -19.17 -16.83 -24.84
CA ASN A 130 -20.48 -16.96 -25.50
C ASN A 130 -20.35 -17.03 -27.03
N LEU A 131 -19.47 -16.24 -27.62
CA LEU A 131 -19.20 -16.27 -29.06
C LEU A 131 -18.65 -17.64 -29.49
N ARG A 132 -17.65 -18.17 -28.77
CA ARG A 132 -17.09 -19.51 -29.03
C ARG A 132 -18.12 -20.63 -28.85
N LEU A 133 -19.01 -20.51 -27.86
CA LEU A 133 -20.11 -21.47 -27.66
C LEU A 133 -21.15 -21.41 -28.78
N HIS A 134 -21.41 -20.22 -29.33
CA HIS A 134 -22.29 -20.06 -30.48
C HIS A 134 -21.67 -20.66 -31.75
N GLU A 135 -20.39 -20.40 -32.03
CA GLU A 135 -19.69 -21.00 -33.18
C GLU A 135 -19.70 -22.53 -33.10
N ARG A 136 -19.43 -23.11 -31.92
CA ARG A 136 -19.49 -24.56 -31.72
C ARG A 136 -20.88 -25.15 -31.96
N ARG A 137 -21.94 -24.45 -31.56
CA ARG A 137 -23.33 -24.87 -31.81
C ARG A 137 -23.67 -24.87 -33.31
N MET A 138 -23.19 -23.88 -34.06
CA MET A 138 -23.38 -23.82 -35.52
C MET A 138 -22.67 -24.97 -36.23
N LEU A 139 -21.45 -25.30 -35.81
CA LEU A 139 -20.69 -26.44 -36.36
C LEU A 139 -21.37 -27.78 -36.08
N GLN A 140 -21.90 -27.98 -34.87
CA GLN A 140 -22.65 -29.20 -34.52
C GLN A 140 -23.94 -29.33 -35.34
N ASN A 141 -24.72 -28.25 -35.44
CA ASN A 141 -25.99 -28.26 -36.18
C ASN A 141 -25.81 -28.49 -37.69
N ASN A 142 -24.68 -28.07 -38.26
CA ASN A 142 -24.36 -28.28 -39.68
C ASN A 142 -23.69 -29.65 -39.96
N SER A 143 -23.36 -30.41 -38.92
CA SER A 143 -22.73 -31.75 -39.01
C SER A 143 -23.69 -32.90 -38.68
N SER A 144 -24.90 -32.61 -38.19
CA SER A 144 -25.99 -33.59 -38.11
C SER A 144 -26.64 -33.71 -39.49
N PRO A 145 -26.51 -34.85 -40.20
CA PRO A 145 -27.13 -35.01 -41.50
C PRO A 145 -28.64 -34.99 -41.33
N SER A 146 -29.31 -34.19 -42.16
CA SER A 146 -30.76 -34.24 -42.34
C SER A 146 -31.15 -35.69 -42.70
N ALA A 147 -31.73 -36.39 -41.73
CA ALA A 147 -32.47 -37.63 -41.97
C ALA A 147 -33.78 -37.32 -42.71
#